data_AF-A0A7U2F0X1-F1
#
_entry.id   AF-A0A7U2F0X1-F1
#
_cell.length_a   1.000
_cell.length_b   1.000
_cell.length_c   1.000
_cell.angle_alpha   90.00
_cell.angle_beta   90.00
_cell.angle_gamma   90.00
#
_symmetry.space_group_name_H-M   'P 1'
#
loop_
_entity.id
_entity.type
_entity.pdbx_description
1 polymer ?
#
loop_
_entity_poly.entity_id
_entity_poly.type
_entity_poly.pdbx_seq_one_letter_code
_entity_poly.pdbx_strand_id
1 'polypeptide(L)'
;MEKDYIKGFREAVYNAHCSMLQPWPESSQAYPAHLHIDILPEFQRQGHGKALITAFSEAVKSRGAKGVHLDMVQHNTNGRAFYQRVGFQLCSQILDGGESGQTGVNGIVVTLVKSL
;
A
#
# COMPACT_ATOMS: atom_id res chain seq x y z
N MET A 1 -21.98 -8.86 -0.17
CA MET A 1 -22.54 -7.55 0.25
C MET A 1 -21.35 -6.67 0.58
N GLU A 2 -21.07 -5.68 -0.27
CA GLU A 2 -19.93 -4.77 -0.08
C GLU A 2 -20.24 -3.84 1.09
N LYS A 3 -19.33 -3.72 2.06
CA LYS A 3 -19.59 -2.94 3.27
C LYS A 3 -19.39 -1.45 2.95
N ASP A 4 -20.26 -0.57 3.43
CA ASP A 4 -20.28 0.85 3.01
C ASP A 4 -18.95 1.61 3.20
N TYR A 5 -18.10 1.18 4.13
CA TYR A 5 -16.75 1.73 4.30
C TYR A 5 -15.78 1.45 3.14
N ILE A 6 -16.11 0.53 2.23
CA ILE A 6 -15.29 0.22 1.04
C ILE A 6 -15.58 1.23 -0.09
N LYS A 7 -16.76 1.85 -0.13
CA LYS A 7 -17.11 2.82 -1.18
C LYS A 7 -16.15 4.02 -1.20
N GLY A 8 -15.83 4.57 -0.03
CA GLY A 8 -14.87 5.69 0.08
C GLY A 8 -13.44 5.33 -0.32
N PHE A 9 -13.03 4.07 -0.07
CA PHE A 9 -11.70 3.58 -0.50
C PHE A 9 -11.63 3.41 -2.02
N ARG A 10 -12.70 2.92 -2.67
CA ARG A 10 -12.75 2.82 -4.13
C ARG A 10 -12.57 4.18 -4.79
N GLU A 11 -13.26 5.21 -4.30
CA GLU A 11 -13.13 6.57 -4.84
C GLU A 11 -11.69 7.08 -4.76
N ALA A 12 -11.00 6.85 -3.64
CA ALA A 12 -9.59 7.19 -3.47
C ALA A 12 -8.66 6.40 -4.42
N VAL A 13 -8.96 5.12 -4.67
CA VAL A 13 -8.18 4.24 -5.59
C VAL A 13 -8.43 4.54 -7.07
N TYR A 14 -9.59 5.09 -7.45
CA TYR A 14 -9.93 5.32 -8.85
C TYR A 14 -9.71 6.78 -9.33
N ASN A 15 -9.61 7.78 -8.45
CA ASN A 15 -9.60 9.20 -8.83
C ASN A 15 -8.25 9.94 -8.61
N ALA A 16 -7.12 9.29 -8.92
CA ALA A 16 -5.77 9.89 -9.02
C ALA A 16 -5.13 10.48 -7.72
N HIS A 17 -5.86 10.53 -6.61
CA HIS A 17 -5.34 10.81 -5.26
C HIS A 17 -4.89 9.51 -4.54
N CYS A 18 -4.52 8.50 -5.33
CA CYS A 18 -4.43 7.12 -4.86
C CYS A 18 -3.29 6.88 -3.86
N SER A 19 -2.32 7.79 -3.80
CA SER A 19 -1.16 7.69 -2.92
C SER A 19 -1.30 8.62 -1.72
N MET A 20 -1.39 8.03 -0.53
CA MET A 20 -1.36 8.79 0.72
C MET A 20 -0.03 9.52 0.97
N LEU A 21 1.02 9.21 0.20
CA LEU A 21 2.32 9.87 0.31
C LEU A 21 2.45 11.11 -0.57
N GLN A 22 1.53 11.38 -1.51
CA GLN A 22 1.60 12.56 -2.39
C GLN A 22 1.80 13.88 -1.63
N PRO A 23 1.11 14.16 -0.51
CA PRO A 23 1.31 15.38 0.26
C PRO A 23 2.65 15.45 1.01
N TRP A 24 3.43 14.36 1.04
CA TRP A 24 4.64 14.19 1.85
C TRP A 24 5.87 13.95 0.96
N PRO A 25 6.54 15.02 0.45
CA PRO A 25 7.56 14.91 -0.59
C PRO A 25 8.72 13.97 -0.25
N GLU A 26 9.23 14.01 0.98
CA GLU A 26 10.34 13.15 1.41
C GLU A 26 9.96 11.66 1.36
N SER A 27 8.78 11.32 1.90
CA SER A 27 8.26 9.95 1.87
C SER A 27 7.94 9.50 0.44
N SER A 28 7.35 10.38 -0.38
CA SER A 28 7.05 10.09 -1.79
C SER A 28 8.32 9.86 -2.60
N GLN A 29 9.40 10.62 -2.37
CA GLN A 29 10.68 10.43 -3.04
C GLN A 29 11.42 9.16 -2.58
N ALA A 30 11.26 8.77 -1.31
CA ALA A 30 11.83 7.52 -0.80
C ALA A 30 11.11 6.29 -1.36
N TYR A 31 9.80 6.37 -1.55
CA TYR A 31 8.94 5.27 -2.01
C TYR A 31 8.10 5.66 -3.24
N PRO A 32 8.70 6.01 -4.39
CA PRO A 32 7.98 6.63 -5.50
C PRO A 32 7.06 5.68 -6.27
N ALA A 33 7.30 4.36 -6.21
CA ALA A 33 6.45 3.40 -6.89
C ALA A 33 5.20 3.09 -6.05
N HIS A 34 4.02 3.26 -6.63
CA HIS A 34 2.76 2.94 -5.96
C HIS A 34 2.20 1.60 -6.48
N LEU A 35 1.97 0.64 -5.58
CA LEU A 35 1.48 -0.70 -5.92
C LEU A 35 0.00 -0.85 -5.57
N HIS A 36 -0.78 -1.31 -6.55
CA HIS A 36 -2.08 -1.94 -6.34
C HIS A 36 -2.05 -3.39 -6.84
N ILE A 37 -2.67 -4.30 -6.11
CA ILE A 37 -2.75 -5.71 -6.49
C ILE A 37 -4.03 -6.34 -5.94
N ASP A 38 -4.71 -7.07 -6.82
CA ASP A 38 -5.87 -7.89 -6.48
C ASP A 38 -5.69 -9.28 -7.09
N ILE A 39 -6.07 -10.31 -6.34
CA ILE A 39 -6.03 -11.71 -6.78
C ILE A 39 -7.37 -12.32 -6.44
N LEU A 40 -8.03 -12.89 -7.46
CA LEU A 40 -9.30 -13.57 -7.28
C LEU A 40 -9.16 -14.71 -6.24
N PRO A 41 -10.17 -14.93 -5.38
CA PRO A 41 -10.09 -15.88 -4.26
C PRO A 41 -9.53 -17.27 -4.63
N GLU A 42 -9.94 -17.80 -5.78
CA GLU A 42 -9.55 -19.12 -6.31
C GLU A 42 -8.07 -19.22 -6.70
N PHE A 43 -7.36 -18.10 -6.84
CA PHE A 43 -5.91 -18.04 -7.12
C PHE A 43 -5.09 -17.58 -5.91
N GLN A 44 -5.71 -17.35 -4.75
CA GLN A 44 -4.97 -16.94 -3.55
C GLN A 44 -4.21 -18.12 -2.93
N ARG A 45 -3.18 -17.80 -2.13
CA ARG A 45 -2.33 -18.76 -1.38
C ARG A 45 -1.54 -19.76 -2.25
N GLN A 46 -1.46 -19.53 -3.56
CA GLN A 46 -0.71 -20.34 -4.52
C GLN A 46 0.63 -19.70 -4.95
N GLY A 47 1.07 -18.64 -4.26
CA GLY A 47 2.33 -17.94 -4.55
C GLY A 47 2.22 -16.80 -5.56
N HIS A 48 1.08 -16.64 -6.26
CA HIS A 48 0.88 -15.58 -7.26
C HIS A 48 1.12 -14.17 -6.71
N GLY A 49 0.66 -13.86 -5.50
CA GLY A 49 0.89 -12.53 -4.89
C GLY A 49 2.37 -12.21 -4.69
N LYS A 50 3.16 -13.18 -4.23
CA LYS A 50 4.60 -12.98 -4.08
C LYS A 50 5.26 -12.81 -5.45
N ALA A 51 4.91 -13.63 -6.43
CA ALA A 51 5.46 -13.56 -7.79
C ALA A 51 5.17 -12.22 -8.47
N LEU A 52 3.92 -11.74 -8.40
CA LEU A 52 3.51 -10.45 -8.96
C LEU A 52 4.23 -9.28 -8.29
N ILE A 53 4.34 -9.28 -6.96
CA ILE A 53 5.04 -8.22 -6.23
C ILE A 53 6.54 -8.22 -6.54
N THR A 54 7.17 -9.39 -6.66
CA THR A 54 8.58 -9.50 -7.08
C THR A 54 8.79 -8.93 -8.47
N ALA A 55 7.99 -9.36 -9.45
CA ALA A 55 8.09 -8.87 -10.82
C ALA A 55 7.86 -7.35 -10.92
N PHE A 56 6.86 -6.83 -10.20
CA PHE A 56 6.64 -5.39 -10.09
C PHE A 56 7.85 -4.67 -9.50
N SER A 57 8.36 -5.17 -8.36
CA SER A 57 9.50 -4.59 -7.64
C SER A 57 10.75 -4.51 -8.53
N GLU A 58 11.05 -5.57 -9.26
CA GLU A 58 12.16 -5.63 -10.22
C GLU A 58 11.96 -4.63 -11.38
N ALA A 59 10.74 -4.57 -11.93
CA ALA A 59 10.40 -3.66 -13.01
C ALA A 59 10.52 -2.18 -12.61
N VAL A 60 10.05 -1.79 -11.42
CA VAL A 60 10.17 -0.40 -10.97
C VAL A 60 11.59 -0.07 -10.51
N LYS A 61 12.31 -1.03 -9.92
CA LYS A 61 13.72 -0.86 -9.54
C LYS A 61 14.60 -0.59 -10.76
N SER A 62 14.41 -1.35 -11.85
CA SER A 62 15.14 -1.12 -13.11
C SER A 62 14.86 0.25 -13.75
N ARG A 63 13.75 0.89 -13.37
CA ARG A 63 13.38 2.26 -13.78
C ARG A 63 13.85 3.34 -12.79
N GLY A 64 14.61 2.96 -11.75
CA GLY A 64 15.21 3.87 -10.78
C GLY A 64 14.40 4.11 -9.52
N ALA A 65 13.29 3.39 -9.30
CA ALA A 65 12.55 3.50 -8.04
C ALA A 65 13.39 2.95 -6.87
N LYS A 66 13.49 3.73 -5.79
CA LYS A 66 14.21 3.36 -4.56
C LYS A 66 13.34 2.59 -3.56
N GLY A 67 12.03 2.62 -3.77
CA GLY A 67 11.05 2.03 -2.87
C GLY A 67 9.67 1.98 -3.47
N VAL A 68 8.82 1.17 -2.84
CA VAL A 68 7.41 0.96 -3.16
C VAL A 68 6.57 1.34 -1.95
N HIS A 69 5.43 1.97 -2.17
CA HIS A 69 4.36 2.05 -1.18
C HIS A 69 3.07 1.42 -1.69
N LEU A 70 2.18 1.09 -0.76
CA LEU A 70 0.81 0.67 -1.04
C LEU A 70 -0.10 1.14 0.09
N ASP A 71 -1.37 1.33 -0.26
CA ASP A 71 -2.42 1.69 0.67
C ASP A 71 -3.45 0.57 0.78
N MET A 72 -3.91 0.31 2.00
CA MET A 72 -4.90 -0.73 2.27
C MET A 72 -5.81 -0.33 3.44
N VAL A 73 -7.02 -0.89 3.50
CA VAL A 73 -7.88 -0.70 4.67
C VAL A 73 -7.26 -1.34 5.91
N GLN A 74 -7.19 -0.61 7.02
CA GLN A 74 -6.56 -1.00 8.29
C GLN A 74 -7.11 -2.34 8.84
N HIS A 75 -8.39 -2.61 8.58
CA HIS A 75 -9.11 -3.81 9.01
C HIS A 75 -8.70 -5.08 8.22
N ASN A 76 -7.97 -4.96 7.12
CA ASN A 76 -7.49 -6.11 6.35
C ASN A 76 -6.22 -6.72 6.97
N THR A 77 -6.36 -7.29 8.16
CA THR A 77 -5.24 -7.89 8.92
C THR A 77 -4.53 -9.01 8.17
N ASN A 78 -5.27 -9.80 7.37
CA ASN A 78 -4.71 -10.84 6.51
C ASN A 78 -3.79 -10.26 5.43
N GLY A 79 -4.23 -9.19 4.75
CA GLY A 79 -3.42 -8.45 3.79
C GLY A 79 -2.18 -7.86 4.43
N ARG A 80 -2.31 -7.22 5.59
CA ARG A 80 -1.17 -6.67 6.34
C ARG A 80 -0.12 -7.73 6.64
N ALA A 81 -0.55 -8.88 7.18
CA ALA A 81 0.36 -9.99 7.48
C ALA A 81 1.01 -10.57 6.21
N PHE A 82 0.31 -10.59 5.07
CA PHE A 82 0.89 -10.98 3.80
C PHE A 82 1.97 -9.99 3.34
N TYR A 83 1.69 -8.69 3.30
CA TYR A 83 2.64 -7.68 2.87
C TYR A 83 3.89 -7.62 3.77
N GLN A 84 3.72 -7.78 5.09
CA GLN A 84 4.84 -7.89 6.02
C GLN A 84 5.77 -9.05 5.71
N ARG A 85 5.22 -10.23 5.36
CA ARG A 85 6.04 -11.38 4.92
C ARG A 85 6.77 -11.14 3.60
N VAL A 86 6.28 -10.24 2.76
CA VAL A 86 6.88 -9.87 1.47
C VAL A 86 7.85 -8.67 1.61
N GLY A 87 8.08 -8.19 2.84
CA GLY A 87 9.09 -7.18 3.18
C GLY A 87 8.57 -5.75 3.23
N PHE A 88 7.24 -5.54 3.25
CA PHE A 88 6.66 -4.24 3.54
C PHE A 88 6.62 -3.99 5.05
N GLN A 89 6.77 -2.72 5.43
CA GLN A 89 6.66 -2.25 6.80
C GLN A 89 5.68 -1.08 6.88
N LEU A 90 5.22 -0.76 8.08
CA LEU A 90 4.36 0.41 8.30
C LEU A 90 5.13 1.68 7.92
N CYS A 91 4.49 2.62 7.21
CA CYS A 91 5.09 3.92 6.97
C CYS A 91 5.31 4.65 8.31
N SER A 92 6.49 5.25 8.49
CA SER A 92 6.83 6.00 9.70
C SER A 92 6.31 7.44 9.70
N GLN A 93 5.78 7.92 8.58
CA GLN A 93 5.21 9.27 8.45
C GLN A 93 3.86 9.36 9.18
N ILE A 94 3.59 10.49 9.85
CA ILE A 94 2.24 10.82 10.33
C ILE A 94 1.43 11.34 9.13
N LEU A 95 0.34 10.66 8.77
CA LEU A 95 -0.39 10.93 7.51
C LEU A 95 -1.73 11.64 7.72
N ASP A 96 -2.19 11.79 8.95
CA ASP A 96 -3.48 12.38 9.34
C ASP A 96 -3.33 13.62 10.24
N GLY A 97 -2.18 14.30 10.16
CA GLY A 97 -1.89 15.45 11.03
C GLY A 97 -1.75 15.10 12.51
N GLY A 98 -1.72 13.81 12.87
CA GLY A 98 -1.56 13.33 14.25
C GLY A 98 -2.87 12.96 14.94
N GLU A 99 -4.01 13.03 14.26
CA GLU A 99 -5.34 12.74 14.82
C GLU A 99 -5.43 11.34 15.45
N SER A 100 -4.87 10.32 14.79
CA SER A 100 -4.87 8.95 15.31
C SER A 100 -3.76 8.67 16.34
N GLY A 101 -2.74 9.53 16.43
CA GLY A 101 -1.50 9.24 17.15
C GLY A 101 -0.68 8.08 16.58
N GLN A 102 -0.97 7.64 15.34
CA GLN A 102 -0.32 6.51 14.69
C GLN A 102 0.41 6.95 13.40
N THR A 103 1.55 6.32 13.12
CA THR A 103 2.24 6.51 11.84
C THR A 103 1.59 5.66 10.76
N GLY A 104 1.66 6.13 9.52
CA GLY A 104 1.18 5.42 8.34
C GLY A 104 -0.32 5.25 8.30
N VAL A 105 -1.10 6.01 9.10
CA VAL A 105 -2.56 5.91 9.17
C VAL A 105 -3.19 7.22 8.71
N ASN A 106 -4.22 7.10 7.88
CA ASN A 106 -5.12 8.20 7.55
C ASN A 106 -6.56 7.66 7.47
N GLY A 107 -7.36 7.99 8.48
CA GLY A 107 -8.70 7.43 8.66
C GLY A 107 -8.67 5.90 8.76
N ILE A 108 -9.35 5.22 7.83
CA ILE A 108 -9.39 3.74 7.78
C ILE A 108 -8.26 3.13 6.94
N VAL A 109 -7.38 3.95 6.37
CA VAL A 109 -6.32 3.52 5.46
C VAL A 109 -5.01 3.44 6.22
N VAL A 110 -4.24 2.40 5.92
CA VAL A 110 -2.85 2.24 6.36
C VAL A 110 -1.93 2.16 5.14
N THR A 111 -0.85 2.94 5.18
CA THR A 111 0.20 2.97 4.17
C THR A 111 1.36 2.08 4.61
N LEU A 112 1.74 1.15 3.74
CA LEU A 112 2.93 0.31 3.91
C LEU A 112 3.99 0.69 2.89
N VAL A 113 5.26 0.60 3.29
CA VAL A 113 6.42 0.94 2.47
C VAL A 113 7.43 -0.20 2.40
N LYS A 114 8.20 -0.29 1.32
CA LYS A 114 9.26 -1.28 1.11
C LYS A 114 10.39 -0.65 0.30
N SER A 115 11.62 -0.75 0.79
CA SER A 115 12.81 -0.37 0.00
C SER A 115 13.13 -1.43 -1.05
N LEU A 116 13.67 -1.02 -2.20
CA LEU A 116 13.97 -1.87 -3.35
C LEU A 116 15.47 -2.18 -3.52
#